data_AF-A0A540LNB0-F1
#
_entry.id   AF-A0A540LNB0-F1
#
_cell.length_a   1.000
_cell.length_b   1.000
_cell.length_c   1.000
_cell.angle_alpha   90.00
_cell.angle_beta   90.00
_cell.angle_gamma   90.00
#
_symmetry.space_group_name_H-M   'P 1'
#
loop_
_entity.id
_entity.type
_entity.pdbx_description
1 polymer ?
#
loop_
_entity_poly.entity_id
_entity_poly.type
_entity_poly.pdbx_seq_one_letter_code
_entity_poly.pdbx_strand_id
1 'polypeptide(L)'
;IFYQKKKLRSRQKKLKAYDLSSFSEFLPELKEKRPTAASEFKINCKSKKKLVLKEGKQLTTVLNHPTFKSNPLAAIHQHLQSTQPVEDVKPEKRKNKSGSKKRKEKKSKASAGPQAMDM
;
A
#
# COMPACT_ATOMS: atom_id res chain seq x y z
N ILE A 1 -19.18 -36.09 -40.69
CA ILE A 1 -18.81 -34.97 -39.79
C ILE A 1 -17.29 -34.89 -39.74
N PHE A 2 -16.69 -33.86 -40.34
CA PHE A 2 -15.23 -33.67 -40.34
C PHE A 2 -14.81 -32.83 -39.12
N TYR A 3 -13.94 -33.37 -38.26
CA TYR A 3 -13.40 -32.63 -37.11
C TYR A 3 -12.17 -31.80 -37.52
N GLN A 4 -12.25 -30.47 -37.38
CA GLN A 4 -11.12 -29.55 -37.57
C GLN A 4 -10.16 -29.59 -36.37
N LYS A 5 -8.88 -29.85 -36.63
CA LYS A 5 -7.82 -29.93 -35.61
C LYS A 5 -7.32 -28.54 -35.22
N LYS A 6 -7.58 -28.11 -33.98
CA LYS A 6 -7.25 -26.77 -33.46
C LYS A 6 -5.73 -26.60 -33.24
N LYS A 7 -5.10 -25.65 -33.92
CA LYS A 7 -3.65 -25.35 -33.80
C LYS A 7 -3.34 -24.56 -32.51
N LEU A 8 -2.74 -25.22 -31.52
CA LEU A 8 -2.33 -24.63 -30.23
C LEU A 8 -0.99 -23.85 -30.26
N ARG A 9 -0.19 -23.97 -31.33
CA ARG A 9 1.20 -23.49 -31.38
C ARG A 9 1.37 -21.97 -31.40
N SER A 10 0.36 -21.21 -31.82
CA SER A 10 0.46 -19.74 -31.89
C SER A 10 0.54 -19.08 -30.49
N ARG A 11 -0.11 -19.67 -29.47
CA ARG A 11 -0.19 -19.08 -28.13
C ARG A 11 1.14 -19.16 -27.35
N GLN A 12 1.93 -20.21 -27.57
CA GLN A 12 3.19 -20.41 -26.85
C GLN A 12 4.28 -19.41 -27.25
N LYS A 13 4.35 -18.98 -28.52
CA LYS A 13 5.35 -17.98 -28.96
C LYS A 13 5.16 -16.60 -28.33
N LYS A 14 3.92 -16.23 -28.00
CA LYS A 14 3.62 -14.93 -27.36
C LYS A 14 4.12 -14.84 -25.92
N LEU A 15 4.14 -15.96 -25.18
CA LEU A 15 4.52 -15.96 -23.77
C LEU A 15 5.99 -15.57 -23.54
N LYS A 16 6.89 -15.84 -24.50
CA LYS A 16 8.32 -15.49 -24.39
C LYS A 16 8.63 -14.03 -24.70
N ALA A 17 7.77 -13.34 -25.46
CA ALA A 17 7.96 -11.94 -25.79
C ALA A 17 7.68 -10.98 -24.61
N TYR A 18 7.01 -11.47 -23.57
CA TYR A 18 6.67 -10.71 -22.36
C TYR A 18 7.50 -11.14 -21.15
N ASP A 19 8.59 -11.87 -21.35
CA ASP A 19 9.50 -12.21 -20.26
C ASP A 19 10.35 -10.98 -19.94
N LEU A 20 9.99 -10.29 -18.87
CA LEU A 20 10.64 -9.06 -18.38
C LEU A 20 11.68 -9.37 -17.30
N SER A 21 12.10 -10.63 -17.14
CA SER A 21 13.08 -11.03 -16.13
C SER A 21 14.42 -10.31 -16.29
N SER A 22 14.83 -9.94 -17.51
CA SER A 22 16.06 -9.19 -17.76
C SER A 22 16.09 -7.78 -17.16
N PHE A 23 14.93 -7.21 -16.78
CA PHE A 23 14.88 -5.90 -16.15
C PHE A 23 15.30 -5.91 -14.67
N SER A 24 15.35 -7.08 -14.03
CA SER A 24 15.77 -7.21 -12.63
C SER A 24 17.25 -6.87 -12.43
N GLU A 25 18.09 -7.12 -13.44
CA GLU A 25 19.53 -6.83 -13.42
C GLU A 25 19.84 -5.33 -13.30
N PHE A 26 18.91 -4.46 -13.70
CA PHE A 26 19.06 -3.01 -13.65
C PHE A 26 18.50 -2.37 -12.37
N LEU A 27 17.82 -3.15 -11.53
CA LEU A 27 17.29 -2.67 -10.27
C LEU A 27 18.31 -2.93 -9.15
N PRO A 28 18.45 -2.03 -8.16
CA PRO A 28 19.20 -2.34 -6.96
C PRO A 28 18.64 -3.62 -6.32
N GLU A 29 19.49 -4.48 -5.77
CA GLU A 29 19.11 -5.66 -4.99
C GLU A 29 18.39 -5.25 -3.69
N LEU A 30 17.18 -4.71 -3.83
CA LEU A 30 16.27 -4.48 -2.72
C LEU A 30 15.82 -5.86 -2.27
N LYS A 31 16.18 -6.22 -1.03
CA LYS A 31 15.65 -7.43 -0.37
C LYS A 31 14.14 -7.37 -0.45
N GLU A 32 13.58 -8.08 -1.43
CA GLU A 32 12.16 -8.10 -1.70
C GLU A 32 11.46 -8.62 -0.44
N LYS A 33 10.83 -7.73 0.33
CA LYS A 33 9.62 -8.11 1.05
C LYS A 33 8.60 -8.41 -0.05
N ARG A 34 8.67 -9.61 -0.63
CA ARG A 34 7.66 -10.07 -1.58
C ARG A 34 6.32 -9.88 -0.87
N PRO A 35 5.40 -9.04 -1.40
CA PRO A 35 4.02 -9.18 -0.99
C PRO A 35 3.63 -10.60 -1.40
N THR A 36 3.53 -11.48 -0.40
CA THR A 36 3.00 -12.82 -0.61
C THR A 36 1.59 -12.65 -1.13
N ALA A 37 1.35 -13.28 -2.27
CA ALA A 37 0.20 -13.10 -3.15
C ALA A 37 0.17 -11.74 -3.85
N ALA A 38 0.27 -11.80 -5.18
CA ALA A 38 -0.52 -10.92 -6.01
C ALA A 38 -1.96 -11.00 -5.48
N SER A 39 -2.34 -10.04 -4.64
CA SER A 39 -3.73 -9.74 -4.36
C SER A 39 -4.31 -9.48 -5.73
N GLU A 40 -4.93 -10.49 -6.33
CA GLU A 40 -5.83 -10.32 -7.45
C GLU A 40 -6.87 -9.33 -6.93
N PHE A 41 -6.62 -8.03 -7.16
CA PHE A 41 -7.56 -6.98 -6.84
C PHE A 41 -8.74 -7.22 -7.80
N LYS A 42 -9.63 -8.15 -7.42
CA LYS A 42 -10.91 -8.39 -8.06
C LYS A 42 -11.81 -7.21 -7.69
N ILE A 43 -11.53 -6.09 -8.35
CA ILE A 43 -12.31 -4.88 -8.21
C ILE A 43 -13.62 -5.12 -8.95
N ASN A 44 -14.73 -5.21 -8.21
CA ASN A 44 -16.06 -5.31 -8.82
C ASN A 44 -16.41 -4.02 -9.61
N CYS A 45 -17.40 -4.08 -10.50
CA CYS A 45 -17.76 -2.95 -11.34
C CYS A 45 -18.17 -1.69 -10.54
N LYS A 46 -18.77 -1.85 -9.36
CA LYS A 46 -19.15 -0.73 -8.48
C LYS A 46 -17.92 -0.09 -7.83
N SER A 47 -16.96 -0.89 -7.36
CA SER A 47 -15.71 -0.37 -6.78
C SER A 47 -14.81 0.25 -7.85
N LYS A 48 -14.80 -0.26 -9.09
CA LYS A 48 -14.14 0.41 -10.22
C LYS A 48 -14.70 1.81 -10.46
N LYS A 49 -16.03 1.96 -10.54
CA LYS A 49 -16.66 3.28 -10.69
C LYS A 49 -16.30 4.22 -9.55
N LYS A 50 -16.33 3.75 -8.30
CA LYS A 50 -15.91 4.56 -7.14
C LYS A 50 -14.44 4.96 -7.20
N LEU A 51 -13.55 4.04 -7.64
CA LEU A 51 -12.13 4.33 -7.82
C LEU A 51 -11.94 5.41 -8.88
N VAL A 52 -12.54 5.26 -10.06
CA VAL A 52 -12.46 6.26 -11.15
C VAL A 52 -12.91 7.64 -10.67
N LEU A 53 -14.02 7.73 -9.91
CA LEU A 53 -14.48 9.01 -9.36
C LEU A 53 -13.50 9.62 -8.35
N LYS A 54 -12.83 8.80 -7.53
CA LYS A 54 -11.83 9.27 -6.56
C LYS A 54 -10.57 9.76 -7.29
N GLU A 55 -10.03 8.94 -8.19
CA GLU A 55 -8.83 9.27 -8.96
C GLU A 55 -9.05 10.50 -9.85
N GLY A 56 -10.23 10.60 -10.47
CA GLY A 56 -10.60 11.78 -11.26
C GLY A 56 -10.57 13.06 -10.44
N LYS A 57 -11.14 13.04 -9.22
CA LYS A 57 -11.09 14.20 -8.30
C LYS A 57 -9.64 14.54 -7.92
N GLN A 58 -8.84 13.55 -7.54
CA GLN A 58 -7.43 13.78 -7.19
C GLN A 58 -6.65 14.40 -8.35
N LEU A 59 -6.84 13.87 -9.57
CA LEU A 59 -6.20 14.41 -10.77
C LEU A 59 -6.61 15.86 -11.01
N THR A 60 -7.90 16.19 -10.91
CA THR A 60 -8.35 17.58 -11.09
C THR A 60 -7.73 18.52 -10.06
N THR A 61 -7.55 18.07 -8.81
CA THR A 61 -6.88 18.85 -7.77
C THR A 61 -5.43 19.13 -8.13
N VAL A 62 -4.69 18.13 -8.61
CA VAL A 62 -3.29 18.29 -9.04
C VAL A 62 -3.18 19.26 -10.21
N LEU A 63 -4.02 19.08 -11.23
CA LEU A 63 -4.03 19.95 -12.43
C LEU A 63 -4.40 21.40 -12.10
N ASN A 64 -5.27 21.62 -11.11
CA ASN A 64 -5.67 22.95 -10.68
C ASN A 64 -4.67 23.63 -9.75
N HIS A 65 -3.70 22.90 -9.19
CA HIS A 65 -2.76 23.42 -8.22
C HIS A 65 -1.77 24.43 -8.87
N PRO A 66 -1.54 25.60 -8.27
CA PRO A 66 -0.70 26.64 -8.89
C PRO A 66 0.75 26.21 -9.08
N THR A 67 1.34 25.48 -8.13
CA THR A 67 2.73 25.00 -8.25
C THR A 67 2.89 23.99 -9.39
N PHE A 68 1.87 23.17 -9.65
CA PHE A 68 1.88 22.20 -10.74
C PHE A 68 1.74 22.89 -12.10
N LYS A 69 0.93 23.95 -12.20
CA LYS A 69 0.79 24.76 -13.42
C LYS A 69 2.07 25.50 -13.78
N SER A 70 2.80 26.02 -12.78
CA SER A 70 4.04 26.77 -13.02
C SER A 70 5.23 25.86 -13.33
N ASN A 71 5.41 24.77 -12.57
CA ASN A 71 6.50 23.81 -12.78
C ASN A 71 6.07 22.41 -12.35
N PRO A 72 5.57 21.58 -13.29
CA PRO A 72 5.04 20.25 -12.95
C PRO A 72 6.13 19.32 -12.43
N LEU A 73 7.37 19.42 -12.94
CA LEU A 73 8.47 18.56 -12.53
C LEU A 73 8.90 18.85 -11.09
N ALA A 74 9.03 20.12 -10.71
CA ALA A 74 9.37 20.50 -9.34
C ALA A 74 8.25 20.15 -8.36
N ALA A 75 6.99 20.34 -8.75
CA ALA A 75 5.83 19.99 -7.92
C ALA A 75 5.75 18.47 -7.65
N ILE A 76 6.01 17.64 -8.66
CA ILE A 76 6.09 16.17 -8.48
C ILE A 76 7.24 15.81 -7.54
N HIS A 77 8.41 16.41 -7.73
CA HIS A 77 9.56 16.13 -6.87
C HIS A 77 9.27 16.47 -5.40
N GLN A 78 8.71 17.65 -5.14
CA GLN A 78 8.29 18.08 -3.81
C GLN A 78 7.24 17.13 -3.22
N HIS A 79 6.24 16.73 -4.01
CA HIS A 79 5.22 15.79 -3.57
C HIS A 79 5.85 14.46 -3.15
N LEU A 80 6.69 13.87 -4.01
CA LEU A 80 7.39 12.63 -3.72
C LEU A 80 8.23 12.71 -2.44
N GLN A 81 8.97 13.81 -2.24
CA GLN A 81 9.72 14.03 -1.00
C GLN A 81 8.80 14.10 0.23
N SER A 82 7.65 14.77 0.12
CA SER A 82 6.72 14.95 1.25
C SER A 82 5.95 13.68 1.62
N THR A 83 5.61 12.85 0.62
CA THR A 83 4.80 11.63 0.82
C THR A 83 5.63 10.38 0.99
N GLN A 84 6.96 10.48 0.93
CA GLN A 84 7.80 9.35 1.27
C GLN A 84 7.51 8.96 2.74
N PRO A 85 7.17 7.69 3.00
CA PRO A 85 7.06 7.22 4.37
C PRO A 85 8.42 7.45 5.02
N VAL A 86 8.43 8.20 6.12
CA VAL A 86 9.63 8.36 6.94
C VAL A 86 10.06 6.94 7.32
N GLU A 87 11.22 6.51 6.84
CA GLU A 87 11.84 5.27 7.28
C GLU A 87 11.82 5.28 8.80
N ASP A 88 11.07 4.35 9.41
CA ASP A 88 11.06 4.13 10.84
C ASP A 88 12.48 3.70 11.25
N VAL A 89 13.38 4.66 11.46
CA VAL A 89 14.57 4.46 12.28
C VAL A 89 14.03 4.21 13.67
N LYS A 90 13.74 2.92 13.92
CA LYS A 90 13.33 2.35 15.19
C LYS A 90 14.19 3.00 16.28
N PRO A 91 13.64 3.88 17.15
CA PRO A 91 14.43 4.38 18.26
C PRO A 91 14.85 3.16 19.08
N GLU A 92 16.17 3.02 19.29
CA GLU A 92 16.70 1.93 20.09
C GLU A 92 15.93 1.86 21.40
N LYS A 93 15.29 0.70 21.65
CA LYS A 93 14.62 0.44 22.91
C LYS A 93 15.67 0.51 24.00
N ARG A 94 15.64 1.57 24.81
CA ARG A 94 16.36 1.61 26.08
C ARG A 94 15.95 0.37 26.88
N LYS A 95 16.93 -0.40 27.33
CA LYS A 95 16.73 -1.61 28.13
C LYS A 95 16.23 -1.20 29.51
N ASN A 96 14.92 -1.29 29.73
CA ASN A 96 14.35 -1.14 31.06
C ASN A 96 14.70 -2.40 31.84
N LYS A 97 15.57 -2.25 32.85
CA LYS A 97 15.99 -3.33 33.75
C LYS A 97 14.84 -3.64 34.72
N SER A 98 13.86 -4.43 34.31
CA SER A 98 12.80 -4.89 35.21
C SER A 98 13.27 -6.14 35.97
N GLY A 99 13.70 -5.93 37.21
CA GLY A 99 14.01 -6.99 38.15
C GLY A 99 13.24 -6.81 39.45
N SER A 100 12.22 -7.65 39.62
CA SER A 100 11.77 -8.23 40.90
C SER A 100 10.40 -7.83 41.49
N LYS A 101 9.69 -8.92 41.86
CA LYS A 101 8.74 -9.14 42.97
C LYS A 101 7.23 -8.92 42.74
N LYS A 102 6.59 -10.05 42.43
CA LYS A 102 5.27 -10.53 42.91
C LYS A 102 4.71 -9.74 44.10
N ARG A 103 3.45 -9.31 44.02
CA ARG A 103 2.43 -9.53 45.07
C ARG A 103 1.05 -9.78 44.46
N LYS A 104 0.39 -10.78 45.03
CA LYS A 104 -0.97 -11.26 44.76
C LYS A 104 -1.94 -10.44 45.63
N GLU A 105 -3.24 -10.48 45.27
CA GLU A 105 -4.41 -10.00 46.06
C GLU A 105 -4.70 -8.49 45.94
N LYS A 106 -5.95 -8.00 45.86
CA LYS A 106 -7.25 -8.53 46.30
C LYS A 106 -8.38 -7.85 45.51
N LYS A 107 -9.50 -8.58 45.41
CA LYS A 107 -10.80 -8.20 44.84
C LYS A 107 -11.43 -7.04 45.66
N SER A 108 -11.87 -5.96 45.03
CA SER A 108 -12.93 -5.05 45.55
C SER A 108 -13.50 -4.25 44.36
N LYS A 109 -14.71 -4.56 43.89
CA LYS A 109 -16.06 -4.15 44.33
C LYS A 109 -16.49 -2.84 43.65
N ALA A 110 -17.65 -2.92 43.01
CA ALA A 110 -18.26 -1.94 42.12
C ALA A 110 -18.65 -0.60 42.78
N SER A 111 -18.65 0.47 41.98
CA SER A 111 -19.49 1.67 42.10
C SER A 111 -19.38 2.47 40.79
N ALA A 112 -20.42 2.49 39.94
CA ALA A 112 -21.35 3.63 39.76
C ALA A 112 -20.65 4.89 39.22
N GLY A 113 -20.99 5.51 38.08
CA GLY A 113 -22.11 5.41 37.14
C GLY A 113 -21.84 6.31 35.91
N PRO A 114 -22.74 6.42 34.93
CA PRO A 114 -22.56 7.24 33.72
C PRO A 114 -23.34 8.56 33.76
N GLN A 115 -22.71 9.70 33.46
CA GLN A 115 -23.26 11.04 33.07
C GLN A 115 -22.13 12.09 33.20
N ALA A 116 -22.00 13.22 32.49
CA ALA A 116 -22.75 14.01 31.51
C ALA A 116 -21.70 14.95 30.80
N MET A 117 -21.77 15.20 29.49
CA MET A 117 -22.20 16.45 28.80
C MET A 117 -21.57 17.80 29.27
N ASP A 118 -21.01 18.52 28.28
CA ASP A 118 -20.65 19.96 28.14
C ASP A 118 -19.56 20.64 28.99
N MET A 119 -18.43 20.99 28.35
CA MET A 119 -18.10 22.35 27.82
C MET A 119 -17.04 22.24 26.71
#